data_AF-A0A3D4X8C3-F1
#
_entry.id   AF-A0A3D4X8C3-F1
#
_cell.length_a   1.000
_cell.length_b   1.000
_cell.length_c   1.000
_cell.angle_alpha   90.00
_cell.angle_beta   90.00
_cell.angle_gamma   90.00
#
_symmetry.space_group_name_H-M   'P 1'
#
loop_
_entity.id
_entity.type
_entity.pdbx_description
1 polymer ?
#
loop_
_entity_poly.entity_id
_entity_poly.type
_entity_poly.pdbx_seq_one_letter_code
_entity_poly.pdbx_strand_id
1 'polypeptide(L)'
;MHALIRQGNGKYYVSAVFGYYRDIESEEGHRRYPENIYEPYYVVFDPGKTHLIRWSTMQPDTEYLIPQLLIVDSDRQDWILADDHTGGVHFLTREAADKMIAEGTVPQDILEKCLKIDRGYIYNEYPEVINEKDIENLYWASGGFHDAYIQQQKLLDDGILYLKFDGTWGCTIEVWFWGDLAYSTDSRDAEFSDPYWFGSTVILQNGFVYFVDGEDMRVEDIGEGYCWFRARHMKYHIIPD
;
A
#
# COMPACT_ATOMS: atom_id res chain seq x y z
N MET A 1 -9.56 7.56 1.45
CA MET A 1 -8.20 7.15 1.02
C MET A 1 -7.22 7.88 1.91
N HIS A 2 -6.36 7.12 2.59
CA HIS A 2 -5.31 7.63 3.48
C HIS A 2 -4.01 6.89 3.23
N ALA A 3 -2.89 7.56 3.51
CA ALA A 3 -1.57 7.04 3.25
C ALA A 3 -0.61 7.36 4.39
N LEU A 4 0.41 6.51 4.54
CA LEU A 4 1.64 6.85 5.24
C LEU A 4 2.52 7.61 4.27
N ILE A 5 2.77 8.89 4.57
CA ILE A 5 3.66 9.73 3.77
C ILE A 5 5.06 9.59 4.32
N ARG A 6 5.96 9.01 3.53
CA ARG A 6 7.33 8.72 3.96
C ARG A 6 8.15 9.99 3.99
N GLN A 7 8.92 10.15 5.06
CA GLN A 7 9.91 11.22 5.24
C GLN A 7 11.35 10.67 5.26
N GLY A 8 11.49 9.36 5.04
CA GLY A 8 12.74 8.60 5.08
C GLY A 8 13.23 8.29 6.50
N ASN A 9 14.11 7.30 6.61
CA ASN A 9 14.66 6.80 7.88
C ASN A 9 13.57 6.34 8.86
N GLY A 10 12.55 5.66 8.35
CA GLY A 10 11.40 5.16 9.09
C GLY A 10 10.44 6.23 9.61
N LYS A 11 10.66 7.51 9.29
CA LYS A 11 9.74 8.58 9.67
C LYS A 11 8.61 8.70 8.67
N TYR A 12 7.40 8.85 9.18
CA TYR A 12 6.21 9.06 8.37
C TYR A 12 5.18 9.90 9.11
N TYR A 13 4.19 10.39 8.37
CA TYR A 13 2.95 10.93 8.95
C TYR A 13 1.75 10.41 8.16
N VAL A 14 0.59 10.37 8.79
CA VAL A 14 -0.66 9.94 8.16
C VAL A 14 -1.37 11.14 7.56
N SER A 15 -1.75 11.04 6.29
CA SER A 15 -2.55 12.05 5.58
C SER A 15 -3.65 11.41 4.77
N ALA A 16 -4.80 12.08 4.69
CA ALA A 16 -5.73 11.88 3.58
C ALA A 16 -5.04 12.15 2.23
N VAL A 17 -5.50 11.43 1.21
CA VAL A 17 -5.11 11.67 -0.18
C VAL A 17 -6.28 12.34 -0.89
N PHE A 18 -6.03 13.52 -1.46
CA PHE A 18 -7.05 14.34 -2.10
C PHE A 18 -7.09 14.20 -3.61
N GLY A 19 -5.99 13.72 -4.20
CA GLY A 19 -5.94 13.40 -5.62
C GLY A 19 -4.67 12.64 -5.99
N TYR A 20 -4.73 12.01 -7.14
CA TYR A 20 -3.65 11.33 -7.83
C TYR A 20 -3.66 11.76 -9.28
N TYR A 21 -2.57 12.36 -9.76
CA TYR A 21 -2.47 12.93 -11.09
C TYR A 21 -1.15 12.56 -11.76
N ARG A 22 -1.11 12.72 -13.08
CA ARG A 22 0.06 12.43 -13.91
C ARG A 22 0.32 13.62 -14.83
N ASP A 23 1.57 14.06 -14.85
CA ASP A 23 2.08 15.09 -15.76
C ASP A 23 2.85 14.39 -16.91
N ILE A 24 2.15 13.58 -17.72
CA ILE A 24 2.77 12.85 -18.84
C ILE A 24 2.68 13.72 -20.10
N GLU A 25 3.83 14.12 -20.63
CA GLU A 25 3.91 14.95 -21.83
C GLU A 25 4.22 14.11 -23.09
N SER A 26 4.88 12.95 -22.93
CA SER A 26 5.32 12.15 -24.05
C SER A 26 4.26 11.18 -24.59
N GLU A 27 4.02 11.25 -25.90
CA GLU A 27 3.25 10.24 -26.63
C GLU A 27 4.12 9.03 -27.06
N GLU A 28 5.45 9.15 -26.97
CA GLU A 28 6.41 8.16 -27.45
C GLU A 28 6.72 7.11 -26.38
N GLY A 29 6.45 5.83 -26.65
CA GLY A 29 6.49 4.75 -25.65
C GLY A 29 7.78 4.67 -24.81
N HIS A 30 8.96 4.92 -25.40
CA HIS A 30 10.24 4.84 -24.68
C HIS A 30 10.44 5.97 -23.66
N ARG A 31 9.88 7.16 -23.89
CA ARG A 31 9.94 8.31 -22.97
C ARG A 31 8.73 8.34 -22.05
N ARG A 32 7.58 7.91 -22.56
CA ARG A 32 6.34 7.76 -21.81
C ARG A 32 6.47 6.76 -20.67
N TYR A 33 7.19 5.65 -20.84
CA TYR A 33 7.35 4.64 -19.78
C TYR A 33 7.96 5.21 -18.48
N PRO A 34 9.16 5.84 -18.49
CA PRO A 34 9.72 6.45 -17.29
C PRO A 34 8.85 7.60 -16.77
N GLU A 35 8.22 8.41 -17.64
CA GLU A 35 7.27 9.45 -17.20
C GLU A 35 6.10 8.87 -16.41
N ASN A 36 5.56 7.72 -16.82
CA ASN A 36 4.47 7.05 -16.10
C ASN A 36 4.87 6.52 -14.72
N ILE A 37 6.17 6.38 -14.46
CA ILE A 37 6.70 5.89 -13.18
C ILE A 37 7.05 7.06 -12.26
N TYR A 38 7.74 8.08 -12.77
CA TYR A 38 8.35 9.12 -11.94
C TYR A 38 7.56 10.43 -11.88
N GLU A 39 6.78 10.77 -12.90
CA GLU A 39 5.96 12.00 -12.93
C GLU A 39 4.62 11.93 -12.19
N PRO A 40 4.02 10.75 -11.85
CA PRO A 40 2.81 10.74 -11.06
C PRO A 40 3.03 11.30 -9.65
N TYR A 41 2.07 12.08 -9.18
CA TYR A 41 2.09 12.64 -7.83
C TYR A 41 0.72 12.54 -7.18
N TYR A 42 0.74 12.57 -5.86
CA TYR A 42 -0.43 12.69 -5.02
C TYR A 42 -0.54 14.11 -4.48
N VAL A 43 -1.78 14.53 -4.26
CA VAL A 43 -2.10 15.73 -3.48
C VAL A 43 -2.47 15.29 -2.07
N VAL A 44 -1.65 15.69 -1.10
CA VAL A 44 -1.79 15.32 0.32
C VAL A 44 -1.66 16.57 1.20
N PHE A 45 -1.93 16.44 2.50
CA PHE A 45 -1.58 17.48 3.46
C PHE A 45 -0.08 17.49 3.72
N ASP A 46 0.46 18.66 4.08
CA ASP A 46 1.73 18.74 4.78
C ASP A 46 1.65 18.14 6.20
N PRO A 47 2.78 17.87 6.89
CA PRO A 47 2.75 17.32 8.24
C PRO A 47 1.95 18.17 9.25
N GLY A 48 1.89 19.49 9.05
CA GLY A 48 1.12 20.40 9.89
C GLY A 48 -0.39 20.42 9.59
N LYS A 49 -0.83 19.80 8.49
CA LYS A 49 -2.22 19.81 7.99
C LYS A 49 -2.77 21.22 7.77
N THR A 50 -1.91 22.09 7.26
CA THR A 50 -2.17 23.51 6.99
C THR A 50 -2.15 23.84 5.50
N HIS A 51 -1.41 23.06 4.70
CA HIS A 51 -1.24 23.27 3.27
C HIS A 51 -1.44 21.96 2.52
N LEU A 52 -1.90 22.07 1.28
CA LEU A 52 -1.82 20.98 0.33
C LEU A 52 -0.43 20.99 -0.31
N ILE A 53 0.12 19.82 -0.56
CA ILE A 53 1.41 19.65 -1.23
C ILE A 53 1.30 18.59 -2.33
N ARG A 54 2.11 18.76 -3.37
CA ARG A 54 2.42 17.69 -4.31
C ARG A 54 3.46 16.77 -3.67
N TRP A 55 3.18 15.47 -3.64
CA TRP A 55 4.12 14.46 -3.19
C TRP A 55 4.30 13.44 -4.30
N SER A 56 5.52 13.35 -4.85
CA SER A 56 5.84 12.41 -5.93
C SER A 56 5.52 10.98 -5.50
N THR A 57 5.05 10.15 -6.43
CA THR A 57 4.74 8.74 -6.14
C THR A 57 6.00 7.96 -5.83
N MET A 58 7.08 8.24 -6.57
CA MET A 58 8.39 7.63 -6.42
C MET A 58 9.41 8.67 -5.94
N GLN A 59 10.43 8.21 -5.22
CA GLN A 59 11.59 9.04 -4.93
C GLN A 59 12.30 9.39 -6.24
N PRO A 60 12.58 10.69 -6.52
CA PRO A 60 13.35 11.07 -7.68
C PRO A 60 14.83 10.70 -7.51
N ASP A 61 15.52 10.55 -8.65
CA ASP A 61 16.99 10.36 -8.73
C ASP A 61 17.54 9.15 -7.95
N THR A 62 16.75 8.07 -7.84
CA THR A 62 17.18 6.81 -7.23
C THR A 62 17.32 5.71 -8.28
N GLU A 63 18.27 4.79 -8.05
CA GLU A 63 18.45 3.60 -8.91
C GLU A 63 17.23 2.66 -8.85
N TYR A 64 16.55 2.63 -7.71
CA TYR A 64 15.41 1.77 -7.44
C TYR A 64 14.10 2.55 -7.39
N LEU A 65 12.98 1.87 -7.66
CA LEU A 65 11.65 2.41 -7.46
C LEU A 65 11.34 2.42 -5.96
N ILE A 66 11.32 3.61 -5.38
CA ILE A 66 11.09 3.80 -3.95
C ILE A 66 9.77 4.56 -3.77
N PRO A 67 8.65 3.86 -3.49
CA PRO A 67 7.36 4.52 -3.27
C PRO A 67 7.42 5.47 -2.09
N GLN A 68 6.95 6.69 -2.25
CA GLN A 68 6.97 7.73 -1.21
C GLN A 68 5.68 7.76 -0.37
N LEU A 69 4.63 7.06 -0.83
CA LEU A 69 3.37 6.89 -0.11
C LEU A 69 3.03 5.41 -0.04
N LEU A 70 2.56 4.97 1.13
CA LEU A 70 1.99 3.64 1.32
C LEU A 70 0.50 3.82 1.60
N ILE A 71 -0.36 3.43 0.66
CA ILE A 71 -1.81 3.61 0.78
C ILE A 71 -2.34 2.57 1.77
N VAL A 72 -2.81 3.04 2.94
CA VAL A 72 -3.31 2.17 4.05
C VAL A 72 -4.83 2.15 4.16
N ASP A 73 -5.49 3.05 3.45
CA ASP A 73 -6.93 3.00 3.19
C ASP A 73 -7.14 3.38 1.72
N SER A 74 -7.68 2.47 0.92
CA SER A 74 -7.93 2.67 -0.50
C SER A 74 -9.27 3.35 -0.85
N ASP A 75 -10.04 3.82 0.13
CA ASP A 75 -11.41 4.29 -0.11
C ASP A 75 -11.45 5.54 -1.00
N ARG A 76 -12.06 5.42 -2.17
CA ARG A 76 -12.18 6.48 -3.18
C ARG A 76 -13.64 6.83 -3.50
N GLN A 77 -14.60 6.52 -2.63
CA GLN A 77 -16.03 6.76 -2.91
C GLN A 77 -16.35 8.21 -3.29
N ASP A 78 -15.66 9.18 -2.71
CA ASP A 78 -15.86 10.61 -2.97
C ASP A 78 -15.01 11.17 -4.13
N TRP A 79 -14.28 10.31 -4.85
CA TRP A 79 -13.41 10.72 -5.93
C TRP A 79 -14.15 10.76 -7.27
N ILE A 80 -13.81 11.75 -8.08
CA ILE A 80 -14.13 11.80 -9.51
C ILE A 80 -12.88 11.32 -10.26
N LEU A 81 -13.00 10.19 -10.94
CA LEU A 81 -11.92 9.59 -11.73
C LEU A 81 -12.11 9.88 -13.22
N ALA A 82 -11.01 10.15 -13.91
CA ALA A 82 -10.91 10.18 -15.35
C ALA A 82 -10.65 8.75 -15.90
N ASP A 83 -10.72 8.61 -17.23
CA ASP A 83 -10.56 7.33 -17.93
C ASP A 83 -9.17 6.69 -17.72
N ASP A 84 -8.15 7.51 -17.44
CA ASP A 84 -6.78 7.07 -17.16
C ASP A 84 -6.53 6.71 -15.68
N HIS A 85 -7.61 6.65 -14.89
CA HIS A 85 -7.63 6.39 -13.45
C HIS A 85 -6.98 7.47 -12.58
N THR A 86 -6.65 8.65 -13.15
CA THR A 86 -6.32 9.84 -12.36
C THR A 86 -7.58 10.51 -11.84
N GLY A 87 -7.47 11.30 -10.78
CA GLY A 87 -8.63 11.98 -10.21
C GLY A 87 -8.41 12.42 -8.78
N GLY A 88 -9.47 12.94 -8.17
CA GLY A 88 -9.43 13.42 -6.80
C GLY A 88 -10.80 13.66 -6.23
N VAL A 89 -10.85 14.15 -4.99
CA VAL A 89 -12.10 14.40 -4.27
C VAL A 89 -12.96 15.42 -5.03
N HIS A 90 -14.26 15.17 -5.09
CA HIS A 90 -15.20 15.90 -5.96
C HIS A 90 -15.23 17.44 -5.78
N PHE A 91 -14.83 17.97 -4.62
CA PHE A 91 -14.83 19.41 -4.35
C PHE A 91 -13.48 20.10 -4.66
N LEU A 92 -12.44 19.35 -5.03
CA LEU A 92 -11.10 19.86 -5.30
C LEU A 92 -10.64 19.39 -6.69
N THR A 93 -10.84 20.24 -7.69
CA THR A 93 -10.32 19.99 -9.05
C THR A 93 -8.79 20.07 -9.07
N ARG A 94 -8.15 19.37 -10.02
CA ARG A 94 -6.69 19.41 -10.22
C ARG A 94 -6.15 20.83 -10.33
N GLU A 95 -6.77 21.67 -11.15
CA GLU A 95 -6.34 23.05 -11.40
C GLU A 95 -6.39 23.92 -10.13
N ALA A 96 -7.38 23.65 -9.27
CA ALA A 96 -7.53 24.34 -8.00
C ALA A 96 -6.48 23.87 -6.98
N ALA A 97 -6.24 22.56 -6.90
CA ALA A 97 -5.17 21.99 -6.07
C ALA A 97 -3.80 22.55 -6.49
N ASP A 98 -3.48 22.51 -7.78
CA ASP A 98 -2.21 23.00 -8.32
C ASP A 98 -1.99 24.48 -8.04
N LYS A 99 -3.04 25.30 -8.21
CA LYS A 99 -2.98 26.73 -7.87
C LYS A 99 -2.71 26.94 -6.37
N MET A 100 -3.44 26.24 -5.49
CA MET A 100 -3.27 26.36 -4.03
C MET A 100 -1.86 25.93 -3.59
N ILE A 101 -1.34 24.86 -4.19
CA ILE A 101 0.01 24.36 -3.92
C ILE A 101 1.06 25.40 -4.38
N ALA A 102 0.93 25.95 -5.58
CA ALA A 102 1.85 26.95 -6.11
C ALA A 102 1.84 28.27 -5.32
N GLU A 103 0.66 28.71 -4.87
CA GLU A 103 0.49 29.92 -4.06
C GLU A 103 0.83 29.70 -2.59
N GLY A 104 0.96 28.43 -2.15
CA GLY A 104 1.20 28.08 -0.75
C GLY A 104 0.07 28.51 0.17
N THR A 105 -1.17 28.59 -0.33
CA THR A 105 -2.34 28.99 0.46
C THR A 105 -3.56 28.15 0.12
N VAL A 106 -4.34 27.78 1.13
CA VAL A 106 -5.59 27.03 0.97
C VAL A 106 -6.74 27.88 1.50
N PRO A 107 -7.76 28.20 0.68
CA PRO A 107 -8.96 28.89 1.15
C PRO A 107 -9.59 28.16 2.34
N GLN A 108 -10.07 28.92 3.34
CA GLN A 108 -10.55 28.37 4.61
C GLN A 108 -11.66 27.33 4.42
N ASP A 109 -12.58 27.55 3.48
CA ASP A 109 -13.69 26.63 3.20
C ASP A 109 -13.21 25.30 2.59
N ILE A 110 -12.13 25.32 1.81
CA ILE A 110 -11.50 24.13 1.26
C ILE A 110 -10.69 23.41 2.33
N LEU A 111 -9.92 24.15 3.13
CA LEU A 111 -9.15 23.60 4.24
C LEU A 111 -10.05 22.84 5.22
N GLU A 112 -11.21 23.40 5.57
CA GLU A 112 -12.20 22.76 6.44
C GLU A 112 -12.75 21.44 5.86
N LYS A 113 -13.00 21.39 4.55
CA LYS A 113 -13.42 20.15 3.87
C LYS A 113 -12.32 19.09 3.89
N CYS A 114 -11.08 19.48 3.58
CA CYS A 114 -9.93 18.57 3.61
C CYS A 114 -9.68 18.04 5.04
N LEU A 115 -9.73 18.91 6.05
CA LEU A 115 -9.59 18.52 7.46
C LEU A 115 -10.71 17.59 7.92
N LYS A 116 -11.93 17.75 7.41
CA LYS A 116 -13.05 16.88 7.75
C LYS A 116 -12.82 15.44 7.26
N ILE A 117 -12.31 15.27 6.04
CA ILE A 117 -11.95 13.95 5.51
C ILE A 117 -10.86 13.33 6.40
N ASP A 118 -9.78 14.07 6.62
CA ASP A 118 -8.59 13.57 7.31
C ASP A 118 -8.87 13.22 8.79
N ARG A 119 -9.65 14.04 9.51
CA ARG A 119 -10.06 13.75 10.89
C ARG A 119 -11.03 12.58 11.02
N GLY A 120 -11.68 12.18 9.93
CA GLY A 120 -12.58 11.03 9.90
C GLY A 120 -11.85 9.69 10.00
N TYR A 121 -10.53 9.69 9.84
CA TYR A 121 -9.72 8.49 9.82
C TYR A 121 -8.84 8.35 11.06
N ILE A 122 -8.86 7.14 11.62
CA ILE A 122 -7.97 6.74 12.71
C ILE A 122 -7.10 5.64 12.15
N TYR A 123 -5.79 5.89 12.10
CA TYR A 123 -4.83 4.89 11.64
C TYR A 123 -4.78 3.73 12.63
N ASN A 124 -5.05 2.53 12.13
CA ASN A 124 -4.83 1.29 12.86
C ASN A 124 -3.46 0.75 12.43
N GLU A 125 -2.54 0.66 13.39
CA GLU A 125 -1.17 0.16 13.15
C GLU A 125 -1.13 -1.37 12.98
N TYR A 126 -2.13 -2.08 13.54
CA TYR A 126 -2.22 -3.54 13.50
C TYR A 126 -3.61 -4.01 13.02
N PRO A 127 -4.01 -3.69 11.77
CA PRO A 127 -5.27 -4.17 11.20
C PRO A 127 -5.29 -5.69 11.08
N GLU A 128 -6.46 -6.26 11.39
CA GLU A 128 -6.78 -7.68 11.13
C GLU A 128 -7.49 -7.78 9.78
N VAL A 129 -7.16 -8.80 9.00
CA VAL A 129 -7.80 -9.09 7.70
C VAL A 129 -9.08 -9.87 7.95
N ILE A 130 -10.22 -9.19 7.93
CA ILE A 130 -11.54 -9.80 8.22
C ILE A 130 -12.52 -9.67 7.05
N ASN A 131 -12.23 -8.84 6.06
CA ASN A 131 -13.04 -8.64 4.87
C ASN A 131 -12.19 -8.23 3.64
N GLU A 132 -12.84 -8.16 2.47
CA GLU A 132 -12.21 -7.79 1.18
C GLU A 132 -11.56 -6.40 1.19
N LYS A 133 -12.11 -5.45 1.96
CA LYS A 133 -11.55 -4.11 2.07
C LYS A 133 -10.21 -4.13 2.82
N ASP A 134 -10.06 -5.00 3.82
CA ASP A 134 -8.77 -5.19 4.50
C ASP A 134 -7.72 -5.81 3.57
N ILE A 135 -8.14 -6.76 2.72
CA ILE A 135 -7.29 -7.34 1.67
C ILE A 135 -6.85 -6.26 0.68
N GLU A 136 -7.79 -5.46 0.18
CA GLU A 136 -7.50 -4.37 -0.75
C GLU A 136 -6.49 -3.39 -0.15
N ASN A 137 -6.71 -2.95 1.10
CA ASN A 137 -5.80 -2.05 1.81
C ASN A 137 -4.40 -2.67 1.99
N LEU A 138 -4.31 -3.95 2.33
CA LEU A 138 -3.04 -4.66 2.44
C LEU A 138 -2.29 -4.65 1.10
N TYR A 139 -2.97 -4.96 0.00
CA TYR A 139 -2.35 -4.96 -1.33
C TYR A 139 -1.90 -3.58 -1.80
N TRP A 140 -2.70 -2.56 -1.53
CA TRP A 140 -2.33 -1.18 -1.81
C TRP A 140 -1.05 -0.75 -1.07
N ALA A 141 -0.90 -1.18 0.18
CA ALA A 141 0.29 -0.86 0.97
C ALA A 141 1.52 -1.71 0.59
N SER A 142 1.31 -2.99 0.25
CA SER A 142 2.40 -3.94 0.01
C SER A 142 2.84 -4.06 -1.44
N GLY A 143 2.13 -3.42 -2.38
CA GLY A 143 2.32 -3.68 -3.82
C GLY A 143 1.98 -5.12 -4.19
N GLY A 144 1.01 -5.73 -3.51
CA GLY A 144 0.65 -7.14 -3.69
C GLY A 144 1.73 -8.13 -3.22
N PHE A 145 2.70 -7.69 -2.41
CA PHE A 145 3.89 -8.46 -2.02
C PHE A 145 4.78 -8.86 -3.22
N HIS A 146 4.72 -8.10 -4.31
CA HIS A 146 5.66 -8.25 -5.42
C HIS A 146 7.09 -7.95 -4.92
N ASP A 147 8.03 -8.83 -5.27
CA ASP A 147 9.43 -8.85 -4.80
C ASP A 147 9.61 -9.03 -3.29
N ALA A 148 8.56 -9.41 -2.56
CA ALA A 148 8.68 -9.68 -1.14
C ALA A 148 9.38 -11.03 -0.89
N TYR A 149 10.06 -11.16 0.24
CA TYR A 149 10.57 -12.44 0.73
C TYR A 149 10.48 -12.50 2.26
N ILE A 150 10.43 -13.71 2.81
CA ILE A 150 10.34 -13.91 4.26
C ILE A 150 11.76 -13.76 4.84
N GLN A 151 12.04 -12.60 5.44
CA GLN A 151 13.29 -12.34 6.13
C GLN A 151 13.36 -13.06 7.49
N GLN A 152 12.22 -13.21 8.16
CA GLN A 152 12.16 -13.89 9.46
C GLN A 152 10.86 -14.67 9.63
N GLN A 153 10.96 -15.90 10.13
CA GLN A 153 9.84 -16.75 10.50
C GLN A 153 10.03 -17.25 11.93
N LYS A 154 9.03 -17.08 12.79
CA LYS A 154 9.05 -17.54 14.19
C LYS A 154 7.68 -18.07 14.60
N LEU A 155 7.62 -19.32 15.06
CA LEU A 155 6.48 -19.82 15.81
C LEU A 155 6.67 -19.43 17.28
N LEU A 156 5.75 -18.63 17.82
CA LEU A 156 5.78 -18.15 19.20
C LEU A 156 5.19 -19.18 20.15
N ASP A 157 5.51 -19.08 21.44
CA ASP A 157 5.11 -20.06 22.47
C ASP A 157 3.58 -20.19 22.63
N ASP A 158 2.82 -19.19 22.23
CA ASP A 158 1.36 -19.15 22.25
C ASP A 158 0.71 -19.71 20.97
N GLY A 159 1.50 -20.27 20.05
CA GLY A 159 1.04 -20.84 18.80
C GLY A 159 0.77 -19.82 17.69
N ILE A 160 1.16 -18.55 17.88
CA ILE A 160 1.13 -17.53 16.83
C ILE A 160 2.34 -17.70 15.92
N LEU A 161 2.11 -17.75 14.60
CA LEU A 161 3.17 -17.64 13.62
C LEU A 161 3.41 -16.17 13.31
N TYR A 162 4.63 -15.71 13.54
CA TYR A 162 5.12 -14.39 13.15
C TYR A 162 6.01 -14.50 11.91
N LEU A 163 5.77 -13.63 10.95
CA LEU A 163 6.57 -13.45 9.75
C LEU A 163 7.00 -11.99 9.62
N LYS A 164 8.23 -11.77 9.16
CA LYS A 164 8.71 -10.46 8.71
C LYS A 164 9.04 -10.56 7.23
N PHE A 165 8.30 -9.83 6.41
CA PHE A 165 8.57 -9.66 5.00
C PHE A 165 9.47 -8.44 4.78
N ASP A 166 10.45 -8.62 3.92
CA ASP A 166 11.30 -7.56 3.38
C ASP A 166 11.23 -7.64 1.84
N GLY A 167 11.82 -6.66 1.14
CA GLY A 167 11.73 -6.56 -0.33
C GLY A 167 10.44 -5.93 -0.84
N THR A 168 9.41 -5.76 0.01
CA THR A 168 8.24 -4.95 -0.30
C THR A 168 8.63 -3.50 -0.57
N TRP A 169 8.07 -2.89 -1.61
CA TRP A 169 8.56 -1.60 -2.07
C TRP A 169 8.27 -0.46 -1.07
N GLY A 170 9.34 0.08 -0.48
CA GLY A 170 9.28 1.23 0.43
C GLY A 170 8.84 0.93 1.87
N CYS A 171 8.73 -0.36 2.24
CA CYS A 171 8.46 -0.78 3.60
C CYS A 171 8.93 -2.20 3.90
N THR A 172 8.99 -2.50 5.18
CA THR A 172 8.93 -3.86 5.74
C THR A 172 7.50 -4.14 6.20
N ILE A 173 7.04 -5.40 6.09
CA ILE A 173 5.73 -5.80 6.60
C ILE A 173 5.86 -6.96 7.58
N GLU A 174 5.36 -6.77 8.80
CA GLU A 174 5.20 -7.85 9.77
C GLU A 174 3.80 -8.46 9.65
N VAL A 175 3.69 -9.77 9.76
CA VAL A 175 2.42 -10.51 9.65
C VAL A 175 2.34 -11.56 10.77
N TRP A 176 1.14 -11.70 11.36
CA TRP A 176 0.87 -12.72 12.37
C TRP A 176 -0.34 -13.55 11.98
N PHE A 177 -0.23 -14.87 12.14
CA PHE A 177 -1.29 -15.84 11.92
C PHE A 177 -1.59 -16.64 13.19
N TRP A 178 -2.87 -16.84 13.52
CA TRP A 178 -3.27 -17.65 14.67
C TRP A 178 -4.64 -18.31 14.52
N GLY A 179 -4.86 -19.34 15.34
CA GLY A 179 -6.06 -20.17 15.33
C GLY A 179 -6.06 -21.18 14.18
N ASP A 180 -6.11 -22.47 14.49
CA ASP A 180 -6.10 -23.57 13.51
C ASP A 180 -5.02 -23.42 12.41
N LEU A 181 -3.82 -22.99 12.82
CA LEU A 181 -2.70 -22.66 11.95
C LEU A 181 -2.18 -23.88 11.17
N ALA A 182 -1.96 -23.70 9.87
CA ALA A 182 -1.19 -24.58 9.01
C ALA A 182 -0.45 -23.74 7.96
N TYR A 183 0.76 -24.14 7.57
CA TYR A 183 1.55 -23.42 6.56
C TYR A 183 2.64 -24.31 5.95
N SER A 184 3.16 -23.92 4.79
CA SER A 184 4.38 -24.46 4.19
C SER A 184 5.14 -23.31 3.53
N THR A 185 6.47 -23.30 3.71
CA THR A 185 7.37 -22.30 3.10
C THR A 185 8.42 -22.94 2.21
N ASP A 186 8.31 -24.25 1.95
CA ASP A 186 9.38 -25.06 1.38
C ASP A 186 9.70 -24.68 -0.07
N SER A 187 8.71 -24.17 -0.82
CA SER A 187 8.90 -23.71 -2.21
C SER A 187 9.71 -22.42 -2.36
N ARG A 188 9.96 -21.72 -1.24
CA ARG A 188 10.70 -20.45 -1.15
C ARG A 188 11.86 -20.51 -0.16
N ASP A 189 12.36 -21.71 0.11
CA ASP A 189 13.58 -21.88 0.91
C ASP A 189 14.78 -21.31 0.14
N ALA A 190 15.42 -20.30 0.70
CA ALA A 190 16.57 -19.62 0.11
C ALA A 190 17.81 -20.53 -0.06
N GLU A 191 17.87 -21.68 0.63
CA GLU A 191 18.94 -22.67 0.42
C GLU A 191 18.77 -23.46 -0.88
N PHE A 192 17.52 -23.63 -1.35
CA PHE A 192 17.20 -24.53 -2.46
C PHE A 192 16.50 -23.86 -3.64
N SER A 193 15.97 -22.65 -3.45
CA SER A 193 15.08 -21.97 -4.40
C SER A 193 15.18 -20.44 -4.30
N ASP A 194 14.56 -19.76 -5.27
CA ASP A 194 14.38 -18.31 -5.23
C ASP A 194 13.37 -17.95 -4.13
N PRO A 195 13.78 -17.20 -3.08
CA PRO A 195 12.91 -16.87 -1.95
C PRO A 195 11.91 -15.75 -2.25
N TYR A 196 12.05 -15.06 -3.39
CA TYR A 196 11.24 -13.91 -3.74
C TYR A 196 9.86 -14.32 -4.28
N TRP A 197 8.86 -13.54 -3.90
CA TRP A 197 7.48 -13.68 -4.33
C TRP A 197 7.24 -12.80 -5.55
N PHE A 198 6.62 -13.35 -6.58
CA PHE A 198 6.24 -12.59 -7.78
C PHE A 198 4.89 -11.89 -7.63
N GLY A 199 4.20 -12.09 -6.52
CA GLY A 199 2.85 -11.61 -6.24
C GLY A 199 2.21 -12.49 -5.18
N SER A 200 0.98 -12.17 -4.77
CA SER A 200 0.29 -12.93 -3.74
C SER A 200 -1.23 -12.91 -3.87
N THR A 201 -1.88 -13.93 -3.30
CA THR A 201 -3.33 -14.02 -3.15
C THR A 201 -3.68 -14.16 -1.67
N VAL A 202 -4.64 -13.37 -1.19
CA VAL A 202 -5.28 -13.50 0.13
C VAL A 202 -6.72 -13.91 -0.11
N ILE A 203 -7.18 -14.97 0.55
CA ILE A 203 -8.54 -15.53 0.37
C ILE A 203 -9.21 -15.68 1.73
N LEU A 204 -10.44 -15.18 1.85
CA LEU A 204 -11.32 -15.43 3.01
C LEU A 204 -12.34 -16.50 2.65
N GLN A 205 -12.19 -17.71 3.21
CA GLN A 205 -13.08 -18.83 2.90
C GLN A 205 -13.30 -19.74 4.11
N ASN A 206 -14.55 -20.12 4.37
CA ASN A 206 -14.94 -21.05 5.45
C ASN A 206 -14.42 -20.66 6.85
N GLY A 207 -14.32 -19.35 7.12
CA GLY A 207 -13.79 -18.82 8.37
C GLY A 207 -12.28 -19.01 8.53
N PHE A 208 -11.55 -19.11 7.43
CA PHE A 208 -10.10 -19.09 7.35
C PHE A 208 -9.64 -17.96 6.43
N VAL A 209 -8.46 -17.43 6.73
CA VAL A 209 -7.64 -16.63 5.83
C VAL A 209 -6.55 -17.53 5.26
N TYR A 210 -6.41 -17.48 3.94
CA TYR A 210 -5.32 -18.11 3.18
C TYR A 210 -4.45 -17.00 2.61
N PHE A 211 -3.13 -17.12 2.72
CA PHE A 211 -2.17 -16.20 2.12
C PHE A 211 -1.13 -17.01 1.37
N VAL A 212 -0.96 -16.76 0.08
CA VAL A 212 -0.15 -17.59 -0.83
C VAL A 212 0.68 -16.74 -1.79
N ASP A 213 1.88 -17.21 -2.10
CA ASP A 213 2.86 -16.62 -3.04
C ASP A 213 2.54 -16.84 -4.52
N GLY A 214 1.26 -16.69 -4.89
CA GLY A 214 0.79 -16.81 -6.26
C GLY A 214 -0.34 -15.83 -6.53
N GLU A 215 -0.47 -15.37 -7.77
CA GLU A 215 -1.55 -14.48 -8.21
C GLU A 215 -2.80 -15.29 -8.62
N ASP A 216 -3.98 -14.69 -8.45
CA ASP A 216 -5.29 -15.25 -8.85
C ASP A 216 -5.58 -16.68 -8.34
N MET A 217 -5.04 -17.03 -7.16
CA MET A 217 -5.16 -18.37 -6.61
C MET A 217 -6.57 -18.66 -6.09
N ARG A 218 -6.98 -19.93 -6.17
CA ARG A 218 -8.14 -20.47 -5.44
C ARG A 218 -7.66 -21.46 -4.39
N VAL A 219 -8.47 -21.68 -3.35
CA VAL A 219 -8.11 -22.57 -2.24
C VAL A 219 -7.80 -23.99 -2.72
N GLU A 220 -8.55 -24.49 -3.72
CA GLU A 220 -8.34 -25.79 -4.33
C GLU A 220 -7.04 -25.93 -5.13
N ASP A 221 -6.44 -24.81 -5.54
CA ASP A 221 -5.20 -24.77 -6.33
C ASP A 221 -3.94 -24.67 -5.44
N ILE A 222 -4.12 -24.42 -4.13
CA ILE A 222 -3.01 -24.33 -3.18
C ILE A 222 -2.43 -25.73 -2.95
N GLY A 223 -1.17 -25.91 -3.32
CA GLY A 223 -0.45 -27.17 -3.20
C GLY A 223 1.03 -26.99 -2.86
N GLU A 224 1.81 -28.06 -2.98
CA GLU A 224 3.23 -28.13 -2.57
C GLU A 224 4.17 -27.22 -3.38
N GLY A 225 3.74 -26.70 -4.53
CA GLY A 225 4.52 -25.77 -5.35
C GLY A 225 4.54 -24.32 -4.85
N TYR A 226 3.82 -24.04 -3.76
CA TYR A 226 3.59 -22.69 -3.26
C TYR A 226 3.99 -22.54 -1.79
N CYS A 227 4.37 -21.33 -1.43
CA CYS A 227 4.54 -20.88 -0.07
C CYS A 227 3.18 -20.33 0.39
N TRP A 228 2.60 -20.95 1.42
CA TRP A 228 1.23 -20.64 1.83
C TRP A 228 1.05 -20.70 3.34
N PHE A 229 0.09 -19.91 3.81
CA PHE A 229 -0.35 -19.83 5.20
C PHE A 229 -1.86 -19.95 5.25
N ARG A 230 -2.36 -20.68 6.24
CA ARG A 230 -3.78 -20.81 6.56
C ARG A 230 -3.97 -20.66 8.05
N ALA A 231 -4.88 -19.78 8.45
CA ALA A 231 -5.27 -19.62 9.86
C ALA A 231 -6.69 -19.07 9.97
N ARG A 232 -7.22 -18.99 11.20
CA ARG A 232 -8.50 -18.31 11.49
C ARG A 232 -8.36 -16.80 11.41
N HIS A 233 -7.17 -16.30 11.72
CA HIS A 233 -6.90 -14.89 11.86
C HIS A 233 -5.55 -14.53 11.25
N MET A 234 -5.49 -13.34 10.65
CA MET A 234 -4.29 -12.72 10.11
C MET A 234 -4.33 -11.24 10.46
N LYS A 235 -3.25 -10.71 11.01
CA LYS A 235 -3.04 -9.26 11.14
C LYS A 235 -1.68 -8.88 10.57
N TYR A 236 -1.51 -7.62 10.23
CA TYR A 236 -0.26 -7.12 9.69
C TYR A 236 0.12 -5.77 10.29
N HIS A 237 1.37 -5.37 10.09
CA HIS A 237 1.91 -4.08 10.50
C HIS A 237 2.91 -3.60 9.44
N ILE A 238 2.72 -2.38 8.96
CA ILE A 238 3.56 -1.76 7.93
C ILE A 238 4.59 -0.86 8.60
N ILE A 239 5.86 -1.10 8.31
CA ILE A 239 6.98 -0.32 8.82
C ILE A 239 7.63 0.38 7.60
N PRO A 240 7.36 1.67 7.36
CA PRO A 240 7.96 2.37 6.23
C PRO A 240 9.49 2.47 6.39
N ASP A 241 10.25 2.44 5.28
CA ASP A 241 11.72 2.63 5.33
C ASP A 241 12.15 4.09 5.45
#